data_AF-A0AAD6A748-F1
#
_entry.id   AF-A0AAD6A748-F1
#
_cell.length_a   1.000
_cell.length_b   1.000
_cell.length_c   1.000
_cell.angle_alpha   90.00
_cell.angle_beta   90.00
_cell.angle_gamma   90.00
#
_symmetry.space_group_name_H-M   'P 1'
#
loop_
_entity.id
_entity.type
_entity.pdbx_description
1 polymer ?
#
loop_
_entity_poly.entity_id
_entity_poly.type
_entity_poly.pdbx_seq_one_letter_code
_entity_poly.pdbx_strand_id
1 'polypeptide(L)'
;MANLDVILRELREFRQENGERLRDIREDINKTNNRIDEAEERIAEAEERLESVEGAVSELLKLQTHMEARLTDQEGRSRRENIRIHGVCEGAEENSPSVISFVETLLKENLELPPSSDLKIERAHRALGTKPPADAPPRSIVVKFASHRTKEEIIKTAWQKWGFVYKERKVNLDHPRDGTRIYGSAEAATKDMAAKGLRVKVFKPPETWVERIKRLSWSTVSRGRETETPASRTGFKEKLEILRRSERL
;
A
#
# COMPACT_ATOMS: atom_id res chain seq x y z
N MET A 1 -2.05 85.40 -32.29
CA MET A 1 -2.28 84.42 -33.38
C MET A 1 -1.28 83.26 -33.32
N ALA A 2 0.03 83.51 -33.10
CA ALA A 2 1.05 82.44 -33.04
C ALA A 2 0.81 81.30 -32.04
N ASN A 3 0.21 81.54 -30.86
CA ASN A 3 -0.03 80.47 -29.87
C ASN A 3 -1.13 79.47 -30.27
N LEU A 4 -2.15 79.91 -31.01
CA LEU A 4 -3.25 79.03 -31.41
C LEU A 4 -2.78 78.03 -32.50
N ASP A 5 -1.95 78.50 -33.43
CA ASP A 5 -1.38 77.66 -34.49
C ASP A 5 -0.41 76.60 -33.96
N VAL A 6 0.31 76.90 -32.87
CA VAL A 6 1.17 75.93 -32.17
C VAL A 6 0.31 74.86 -31.49
N ILE A 7 -0.73 75.25 -30.75
CA ILE A 7 -1.64 74.31 -30.08
C ILE A 7 -2.34 73.39 -31.09
N LEU A 8 -2.78 73.91 -32.25
CA LEU A 8 -3.40 73.10 -33.31
C LEU A 8 -2.43 72.14 -34.01
N ARG A 9 -1.13 72.42 -33.96
CA ARG A 9 -0.09 71.52 -34.48
C ARG A 9 0.18 70.40 -33.50
N GLU A 10 0.39 70.74 -32.24
CA GLU A 10 0.58 69.76 -31.15
C GLU A 10 -0.62 68.82 -31.00
N LEU A 11 -1.86 69.34 -31.14
CA LEU A 11 -3.07 68.51 -31.15
C LEU A 11 -3.12 67.53 -32.34
N ARG A 12 -2.61 67.94 -33.51
CA ARG A 12 -2.54 67.06 -34.69
C ARG A 12 -1.48 65.99 -34.51
N GLU A 13 -0.31 66.35 -34.00
CA GLU A 13 0.78 65.43 -33.68
C GLU A 13 0.34 64.43 -32.61
N PHE A 14 -0.26 64.90 -31.50
CA PHE A 14 -0.80 64.03 -30.45
C PHE A 14 -1.88 63.08 -30.96
N ARG A 15 -2.78 63.55 -31.83
CA ARG A 15 -3.81 62.69 -32.44
C ARG A 15 -3.18 61.63 -33.35
N GLN A 16 -2.13 61.98 -34.10
CA GLN A 16 -1.42 61.05 -34.96
C GLN A 16 -0.66 59.99 -34.14
N GLU A 17 0.11 60.42 -33.13
CA GLU A 17 0.84 59.53 -32.23
C GLU A 17 -0.10 58.57 -31.50
N ASN A 18 -1.24 59.07 -30.98
CA ASN A 18 -2.23 58.19 -30.36
C ASN A 18 -2.86 57.23 -31.36
N GLY A 19 -3.07 57.65 -32.62
CA GLY A 19 -3.56 56.77 -33.68
C GLY A 19 -2.56 55.67 -34.06
N GLU A 20 -1.26 55.94 -33.96
CA GLU A 20 -0.19 54.94 -34.12
C GLU A 20 -0.14 53.99 -32.92
N ARG A 21 -0.07 54.51 -31.68
CA ARG A 21 -0.07 53.69 -30.46
C ARG A 21 -1.29 52.78 -30.36
N LEU A 22 -2.48 53.28 -30.72
CA LEU A 22 -3.70 52.46 -30.73
C LEU A 22 -3.67 51.37 -31.81
N ARG A 23 -2.98 51.58 -32.93
CA ARG A 23 -2.76 50.54 -33.93
C ARG A 23 -1.80 49.48 -33.43
N ASP A 24 -0.69 49.87 -32.80
CA ASP A 24 0.29 48.93 -32.24
C ASP A 24 -0.35 48.08 -31.13
N ILE A 25 -1.09 48.71 -30.21
CA ILE A 25 -1.85 48.00 -29.16
C ILE A 25 -2.84 47.00 -29.78
N ARG A 26 -3.53 47.39 -30.86
CA ARG A 26 -4.47 46.48 -31.54
C ARG A 26 -3.74 45.28 -32.15
N GLU A 27 -2.56 45.50 -32.73
CA GLU A 27 -1.75 44.42 -33.29
C GLU A 27 -1.25 43.47 -32.19
N ASP A 28 -0.78 44.01 -31.07
CA ASP A 28 -0.33 43.21 -29.93
C ASP A 28 -1.48 42.43 -29.28
N ILE A 29 -2.68 43.01 -29.21
CA ILE A 29 -3.90 42.30 -28.77
C ILE A 29 -4.19 41.13 -29.71
N ASN A 30 -4.15 41.34 -31.03
CA ASN A 30 -4.40 40.27 -31.99
C ASN A 30 -3.35 39.16 -31.89
N LYS A 31 -2.07 39.50 -31.77
CA LYS A 31 -0.98 38.53 -31.55
C LYS A 31 -1.18 37.75 -30.25
N THR A 32 -1.63 38.42 -29.19
CA THR A 32 -1.89 37.79 -27.89
C THR A 32 -3.08 36.84 -27.99
N ASN A 33 -4.17 37.24 -28.64
CA ASN A 33 -5.33 36.38 -28.86
C ASN A 33 -4.97 35.12 -29.64
N ASN A 34 -4.21 35.24 -30.74
CA ASN A 34 -3.77 34.05 -31.49
C ASN A 34 -2.95 33.08 -30.64
N ARG A 35 -2.08 33.61 -29.75
CA ARG A 35 -1.30 32.77 -28.83
C ARG A 35 -2.15 32.14 -27.73
N ILE A 36 -3.23 32.81 -27.33
CA ILE A 36 -4.22 32.27 -26.38
C ILE A 36 -4.97 31.12 -27.06
N ASP A 37 -5.47 31.33 -28.28
CA ASP A 37 -6.20 30.30 -29.04
C ASP A 37 -5.34 29.03 -29.23
N GLU A 38 -4.06 29.18 -29.62
CA GLU A 38 -3.13 28.04 -29.75
C GLU A 38 -2.87 27.34 -28.40
N ALA A 39 -2.77 28.11 -27.30
CA ALA A 39 -2.60 27.54 -25.97
C ALA A 39 -3.85 26.79 -25.51
N GLU A 40 -5.05 27.31 -25.80
CA GLU A 40 -6.32 26.67 -25.50
C GLU A 40 -6.48 25.34 -26.26
N GLU A 41 -6.16 25.32 -27.56
CA GLU A 41 -6.19 24.09 -28.37
C GLU A 41 -5.23 23.02 -27.82
N ARG A 42 -3.99 23.41 -27.49
CA ARG A 42 -3.01 22.49 -26.90
C ARG A 42 -3.41 21.99 -25.52
N ILE A 43 -4.09 22.82 -24.72
CA ILE A 43 -4.63 22.41 -23.42
C ILE A 43 -5.75 21.39 -23.63
N ALA A 44 -6.67 21.63 -24.55
CA ALA A 44 -7.76 20.70 -24.86
C ALA A 44 -7.23 19.33 -25.30
N GLU A 45 -6.24 19.29 -26.20
CA GLU A 45 -5.59 18.04 -26.61
C GLU A 45 -4.89 17.34 -25.45
N ALA A 46 -4.24 18.09 -24.55
CA ALA A 46 -3.58 17.53 -23.39
C ALA A 46 -4.58 16.95 -22.37
N GLU A 47 -5.73 17.60 -22.18
CA GLU A 47 -6.82 17.14 -21.32
C GLU A 47 -7.44 15.85 -21.85
N GLU A 48 -7.72 15.75 -23.16
CA GLU A 48 -8.24 14.51 -23.76
C GLU A 48 -7.27 13.34 -23.60
N ARG A 49 -5.97 13.60 -23.81
CA ARG A 49 -4.91 12.60 -23.59
C ARG A 49 -4.83 12.19 -22.11
N LEU A 50 -4.99 13.15 -21.19
CA LEU A 50 -4.96 12.86 -19.76
C LEU A 50 -6.13 11.96 -19.36
N GLU A 51 -7.33 12.26 -19.83
CA GLU A 51 -8.52 11.44 -19.58
C GLU A 51 -8.34 10.00 -20.10
N SER A 52 -7.79 9.86 -21.31
CA SER A 52 -7.46 8.55 -21.89
C SER A 52 -6.47 7.76 -21.03
N VAL A 53 -5.41 8.43 -20.54
CA VAL A 53 -4.40 7.81 -19.67
C VAL A 53 -4.99 7.43 -18.31
N GLU A 54 -5.80 8.30 -17.71
CA GLU A 54 -6.48 8.01 -16.43
C GLU A 54 -7.40 6.79 -16.56
N GLY A 55 -8.15 6.68 -17.67
CA GLY A 55 -8.96 5.52 -17.99
C GLY A 55 -8.12 4.23 -18.09
N ALA A 56 -7.02 4.27 -18.83
CA ALA A 56 -6.11 3.13 -18.95
C ALA A 56 -5.50 2.71 -17.60
N VAL A 57 -5.07 3.68 -16.78
CA VAL A 57 -4.52 3.42 -15.44
C VAL A 57 -5.57 2.78 -14.53
N SER A 58 -6.81 3.27 -14.55
CA SER A 58 -7.92 2.67 -13.79
C SER A 58 -8.14 1.19 -14.17
N GLU A 59 -8.15 0.87 -15.47
CA GLU A 59 -8.31 -0.51 -15.92
C GLU A 59 -7.11 -1.40 -15.55
N LEU A 60 -5.88 -0.87 -15.65
CA LEU A 60 -4.68 -1.59 -15.21
C LEU A 60 -4.71 -1.90 -13.71
N LEU A 61 -5.17 -0.97 -12.87
CA LEU A 61 -5.31 -1.20 -11.42
C LEU A 61 -6.34 -2.29 -11.12
N LYS A 62 -7.48 -2.30 -11.82
CA LYS A 62 -8.48 -3.37 -11.71
C LYS A 62 -7.90 -4.73 -12.12
N LEU A 63 -7.14 -4.77 -13.22
CA LEU A 63 -6.52 -6.00 -13.67
C LEU A 63 -5.44 -6.48 -12.69
N GLN A 64 -4.62 -5.58 -12.15
CA GLN A 64 -3.61 -5.91 -11.15
C GLN A 64 -4.24 -6.54 -9.90
N THR A 65 -5.25 -5.89 -9.32
CA THR A 65 -5.95 -6.42 -8.15
C THR A 65 -6.59 -7.79 -8.41
N HIS A 66 -7.16 -7.98 -9.61
CA HIS A 66 -7.68 -9.28 -10.03
C HIS A 66 -6.59 -10.35 -10.14
N MET A 67 -5.45 -10.02 -10.74
CA MET A 67 -4.30 -10.93 -10.87
C MET A 67 -3.70 -11.27 -9.50
N GLU A 68 -3.54 -10.31 -8.60
CA GLU A 68 -3.08 -10.53 -7.23
C GLU A 68 -4.01 -11.49 -6.47
N ALA A 69 -5.32 -11.33 -6.60
CA ALA A 69 -6.30 -12.23 -6.00
C ALA A 69 -6.18 -13.67 -6.55
N ARG A 70 -6.02 -13.81 -7.88
CA ARG A 70 -5.83 -15.11 -8.53
C ARG A 70 -4.52 -15.79 -8.12
N LEU A 71 -3.43 -15.04 -8.05
CA LEU A 71 -2.13 -15.55 -7.58
C LEU A 71 -2.23 -16.02 -6.13
N THR A 72 -2.89 -15.24 -5.27
CA THR A 72 -3.11 -15.61 -3.87
C THR A 72 -3.93 -16.90 -3.74
N ASP A 73 -5.02 -17.05 -4.50
CA ASP A 73 -5.82 -18.28 -4.50
C ASP A 73 -5.03 -19.48 -5.03
N GLN A 74 -4.27 -19.32 -6.12
CA GLN A 74 -3.45 -20.38 -6.70
C GLN A 74 -2.32 -20.81 -5.75
N GLU A 75 -1.63 -19.86 -5.13
CA GLU A 75 -0.59 -20.11 -4.12
C GLU A 75 -1.18 -20.82 -2.91
N GLY A 76 -2.33 -20.34 -2.40
CA GLY A 76 -3.06 -20.95 -1.31
C GLY A 76 -3.45 -22.39 -1.61
N ARG A 77 -4.02 -22.66 -2.80
CA ARG A 77 -4.36 -24.02 -3.29
C ARG A 77 -3.16 -24.94 -3.39
N SER A 78 -2.05 -24.45 -3.94
CA SER A 78 -0.81 -25.22 -4.09
C SER A 78 -0.17 -25.58 -2.74
N ARG A 79 -0.43 -24.79 -1.70
CA ARG A 79 0.18 -24.94 -0.37
C ARG A 79 -0.71 -25.60 0.68
N ARG A 80 -1.96 -25.94 0.37
CA ARG A 80 -2.92 -26.50 1.37
C ARG A 80 -2.38 -27.73 2.08
N GLU A 81 -1.66 -28.56 1.35
CA GLU A 81 -1.06 -29.82 1.80
C GLU A 81 0.30 -29.65 2.47
N ASN A 82 0.80 -28.41 2.54
CA ASN A 82 2.11 -28.11 3.11
C ASN A 82 1.96 -27.62 4.56
N ILE A 83 2.96 -27.91 5.39
CA ILE A 83 3.20 -27.25 6.68
C ILE A 83 4.62 -26.71 6.73
N ARG A 84 4.85 -25.79 7.66
CA ARG A 84 6.16 -25.26 7.99
C ARG A 84 6.48 -25.51 9.45
N ILE A 85 7.63 -26.11 9.71
CA ILE A 85 8.14 -26.41 11.06
C ILE A 85 9.23 -25.41 11.39
N HIS A 86 9.11 -24.72 12.51
CA HIS A 86 10.04 -23.71 13.01
C HIS A 86 10.75 -24.19 14.27
N GLY A 87 12.00 -23.77 14.50
CA GLY A 87 12.72 -23.99 15.77
C GLY A 87 13.62 -25.23 15.80
N VAL A 88 13.66 -26.03 14.72
CA VAL A 88 14.56 -27.19 14.62
C VAL A 88 15.99 -26.73 14.30
N CYS A 89 16.95 -27.03 15.18
CA CYS A 89 18.37 -26.71 14.99
C CYS A 89 18.89 -27.17 13.61
N GLU A 90 19.74 -26.35 12.99
CA GLU A 90 20.42 -26.73 11.75
C GLU A 90 21.28 -27.98 11.98
N GLY A 91 21.27 -28.92 11.04
CA GLY A 91 22.03 -30.17 11.13
C GLY A 91 21.39 -31.28 11.99
N ALA A 92 20.24 -31.04 12.63
CA ALA A 92 19.55 -32.08 13.40
C ALA A 92 19.09 -33.30 12.55
N GLU A 93 18.96 -33.09 11.24
CA GLU A 93 18.56 -34.08 10.24
C GLU A 93 19.72 -34.98 9.77
N GLU A 94 20.97 -34.60 10.02
CA GLU A 94 22.16 -35.29 9.45
C GLU A 94 22.29 -36.75 9.93
N ASN A 95 21.71 -37.07 11.09
CA ASN A 95 21.71 -38.42 11.65
C ASN A 95 20.58 -39.32 11.10
N SER A 96 19.69 -38.79 10.26
CA SER A 96 18.57 -39.52 9.68
C SER A 96 18.84 -39.84 8.20
N PRO A 97 18.34 -40.97 7.68
CA PRO A 97 18.58 -41.36 6.29
C PRO A 97 17.98 -40.37 5.27
N SER A 98 16.94 -39.63 5.66
CA SER A 98 16.38 -38.53 4.89
C SER A 98 15.70 -37.49 5.79
N VAL A 99 15.54 -36.27 5.28
CA VAL A 99 14.73 -35.22 5.95
C VAL A 99 13.29 -35.70 6.18
N ILE A 100 12.75 -36.53 5.29
CA ILE A 100 11.42 -37.13 5.45
C ILE A 100 11.38 -38.01 6.69
N SER A 101 12.30 -38.98 6.80
CA SER A 101 12.37 -39.87 7.97
C SER A 101 12.58 -39.11 9.28
N PHE A 102 13.40 -38.07 9.27
CA PHE A 102 13.59 -37.19 10.43
C PHE A 102 12.27 -36.53 10.85
N VAL A 103 11.53 -35.94 9.91
CA VAL A 103 10.25 -35.28 10.19
C VAL A 103 9.21 -36.30 10.69
N GLU A 104 9.17 -37.51 10.13
CA GLU A 104 8.25 -38.54 10.60
C GLU A 104 8.53 -38.92 12.06
N THR A 105 9.79 -39.18 12.41
CA THR A 105 10.19 -39.47 13.79
C THR A 105 9.89 -38.29 14.71
N LEU A 106 10.26 -37.07 14.31
CA LEU A 106 10.03 -35.85 15.08
C LEU A 106 8.53 -35.66 15.40
N LEU A 107 7.66 -35.79 14.41
CA LEU A 107 6.22 -35.61 14.59
C LEU A 107 5.62 -36.75 15.41
N LYS A 108 5.99 -38.01 15.18
CA LYS A 108 5.45 -39.15 15.92
C LYS A 108 5.80 -39.09 17.41
N GLU A 109 7.06 -38.82 17.73
CA GLU A 109 7.55 -38.76 19.11
C GLU A 109 6.95 -37.60 19.89
N ASN A 110 6.88 -36.40 19.28
CA ASN A 110 6.49 -35.19 20.02
C ASN A 110 4.98 -34.93 20.01
N LEU A 111 4.27 -35.40 18.99
CA LEU A 111 2.81 -35.26 18.93
C LEU A 111 2.08 -36.47 19.50
N GLU A 112 2.79 -37.52 19.94
CA GLU A 112 2.23 -38.78 20.48
C GLU A 112 1.29 -39.46 19.48
N LEU A 113 1.67 -39.42 18.19
CA LEU A 113 0.90 -40.08 17.14
C LEU A 113 1.11 -41.59 17.20
N PRO A 114 0.12 -42.40 16.80
CA PRO A 114 0.26 -43.85 16.78
C PRO A 114 1.49 -44.27 15.95
N PRO A 115 2.35 -45.18 16.42
CA PRO A 115 3.55 -45.59 15.68
C PRO A 115 3.21 -46.20 14.31
N SER A 116 2.04 -46.84 14.21
CA SER A 116 1.46 -47.40 12.98
C SER A 116 0.88 -46.36 12.01
N SER A 117 0.81 -45.09 12.39
CA SER A 117 0.32 -44.04 11.50
C SER A 117 1.33 -43.79 10.37
N ASP A 118 0.85 -43.93 9.13
CA ASP A 118 1.58 -43.53 7.94
C ASP A 118 1.23 -42.06 7.65
N LEU A 119 2.21 -41.17 7.84
CA LEU A 119 2.02 -39.74 7.62
C LEU A 119 1.99 -39.38 6.13
N LYS A 120 2.42 -40.29 5.24
CA LYS A 120 2.44 -40.10 3.77
C LYS A 120 3.05 -38.75 3.37
N ILE A 121 4.29 -38.51 3.81
CA ILE A 121 5.03 -37.30 3.45
C ILE A 121 5.59 -37.48 2.04
N GLU A 122 5.18 -36.62 1.11
CA GLU A 122 5.67 -36.64 -0.27
C GLU A 122 7.04 -35.96 -0.39
N ARG A 123 7.24 -34.85 0.34
CA ARG A 123 8.49 -34.08 0.29
C ARG A 123 8.74 -33.34 1.58
N ALA A 124 9.98 -33.39 2.08
CA ALA A 124 10.44 -32.56 3.19
C ALA A 124 11.80 -31.97 2.86
N HIS A 125 11.98 -30.68 3.11
CA HIS A 125 13.24 -29.98 2.89
C HIS A 125 13.31 -28.73 3.76
N ARG A 126 14.53 -28.27 4.08
CA ARG A 126 14.71 -26.94 4.67
C ARG A 126 14.38 -25.84 3.66
N ALA A 127 13.90 -24.73 4.16
CA ALA A 127 13.64 -23.54 3.37
C ALA A 127 14.88 -23.15 2.58
N LEU A 128 14.68 -22.82 1.30
CA LEU A 128 15.74 -22.40 0.39
C LEU A 128 16.35 -21.09 0.91
N GLY A 129 17.67 -21.09 1.10
CA GLY A 129 18.41 -19.95 1.64
C GLY A 129 19.76 -20.38 2.19
N THR A 130 20.69 -19.43 2.33
CA THR A 130 22.00 -19.67 2.94
C THR A 130 21.85 -20.13 4.38
N LYS A 131 22.73 -21.03 4.83
CA LYS A 131 22.73 -21.49 6.22
C LYS A 131 22.97 -20.27 7.13
N PRO A 132 22.07 -19.99 8.08
CA PRO A 132 22.23 -18.86 8.99
C PRO A 132 23.42 -19.09 9.95
N PRO A 133 24.04 -18.03 10.48
CA PRO A 133 25.04 -18.15 11.55
C PRO A 133 24.42 -18.75 12.82
N ALA A 134 25.24 -19.30 13.71
CA ALA A 134 24.79 -20.05 14.88
C ALA A 134 23.86 -19.27 15.84
N ASP A 135 24.01 -17.94 15.87
CA ASP A 135 23.22 -17.02 16.70
C ASP A 135 21.88 -16.60 16.05
N ALA A 136 21.70 -16.87 14.76
CA ALA A 136 20.47 -16.54 14.05
C ALA A 136 19.43 -17.68 14.14
N PRO A 137 18.13 -17.38 13.96
CA PRO A 137 17.08 -18.40 13.94
C PRO A 137 17.35 -19.46 12.84
N PRO A 138 17.16 -20.76 13.15
CA PRO A 138 17.35 -21.81 12.16
C PRO A 138 16.31 -21.74 11.05
N ARG A 139 16.66 -22.21 9.84
CA ARG A 139 15.71 -22.28 8.72
C ARG A 139 14.59 -23.24 9.05
N SER A 140 13.38 -22.85 8.65
CA SER A 140 12.21 -23.71 8.78
C SER A 140 12.28 -24.91 7.84
N ILE A 141 11.65 -26.02 8.24
CA ILE A 141 11.46 -27.19 7.37
C ILE A 141 10.08 -27.06 6.71
N VAL A 142 10.02 -27.19 5.39
CA VAL A 142 8.77 -27.26 4.62
C VAL A 142 8.46 -28.70 4.31
N VAL A 143 7.27 -29.14 4.69
CA VAL A 143 6.81 -30.52 4.55
C VAL A 143 5.54 -30.53 3.73
N LYS A 144 5.49 -31.36 2.69
CA LYS A 144 4.31 -31.62 1.85
C LYS A 144 3.78 -33.01 2.16
N PHE A 145 2.50 -33.08 2.52
CA PHE A 145 1.79 -34.34 2.73
C PHE A 145 1.03 -34.75 1.48
N ALA A 146 0.84 -36.05 1.28
CA ALA A 146 0.00 -36.56 0.20
C ALA A 146 -1.50 -36.39 0.48
N SER A 147 -1.89 -36.17 1.74
CA SER A 147 -3.29 -35.98 2.14
C SER A 147 -3.46 -34.72 2.98
N HIS A 148 -4.34 -33.83 2.51
CA HIS A 148 -4.77 -32.65 3.26
C HIS A 148 -5.33 -33.00 4.65
N ARG A 149 -6.06 -34.11 4.76
CA ARG A 149 -6.66 -34.55 6.03
C ARG A 149 -5.60 -34.87 7.08
N THR A 150 -4.60 -35.68 6.71
CA THR A 150 -3.47 -36.03 7.58
C THR A 150 -2.73 -34.79 8.05
N LYS A 151 -2.47 -33.85 7.12
CA LYS A 151 -1.85 -32.57 7.44
C LYS A 151 -2.67 -31.75 8.45
N GLU A 152 -3.99 -31.66 8.28
CA GLU A 152 -4.87 -30.90 9.17
C GLU A 152 -4.96 -31.52 10.57
N GLU A 153 -4.94 -32.85 10.67
CA GLU A 153 -4.90 -33.56 11.96
C GLU A 153 -3.59 -33.28 12.71
N ILE A 154 -2.45 -33.30 12.01
CA ILE A 154 -1.13 -32.98 12.58
C ILE A 154 -1.05 -31.52 13.05
N ILE A 155 -1.48 -30.56 12.23
CA ILE A 155 -1.38 -29.15 12.62
C ILE A 155 -2.32 -28.82 13.78
N LYS A 156 -3.52 -29.42 13.79
CA LYS A 156 -4.48 -29.27 14.89
C LYS A 156 -3.92 -29.82 16.20
N THR A 157 -3.34 -31.01 16.19
CA THR A 157 -2.73 -31.61 17.39
C THR A 157 -1.54 -30.78 17.89
N ALA A 158 -0.70 -30.29 16.98
CA ALA A 158 0.42 -29.41 17.34
C ALA A 158 -0.06 -28.08 17.95
N TRP A 159 -1.13 -27.47 17.41
CA TRP A 159 -1.69 -26.24 17.95
C TRP A 159 -2.38 -26.44 19.30
N GLN A 160 -3.05 -27.57 19.51
CA GLN A 160 -3.60 -27.94 20.81
C GLN A 160 -2.51 -28.04 21.89
N LYS A 161 -1.33 -28.55 21.52
CA LYS A 161 -0.15 -28.65 22.40
C LYS A 161 0.69 -27.36 22.47
N TRP A 162 0.33 -26.31 21.72
CA TRP A 162 1.10 -25.06 21.62
C TRP A 162 2.55 -25.26 21.12
N GLY A 163 2.71 -26.22 20.20
CA GLY A 163 4.00 -26.71 19.74
C GLY A 163 4.53 -27.86 20.62
N PHE A 164 5.83 -28.09 20.55
CA PHE A 164 6.53 -29.05 21.41
C PHE A 164 7.98 -28.60 21.64
N VAL A 165 8.69 -29.25 22.57
CA VAL A 165 10.10 -28.94 22.85
C VAL A 165 10.96 -30.05 22.27
N TYR A 166 11.93 -29.67 21.44
CA TYR A 166 12.91 -30.57 20.86
C TYR A 166 14.32 -30.02 21.09
N LYS A 167 15.20 -30.82 21.72
CA LYS A 167 16.58 -30.43 22.07
C LYS A 167 16.65 -29.02 22.70
N GLU A 168 15.86 -28.81 23.75
CA GLU A 168 15.78 -27.55 24.52
C GLU A 168 15.26 -26.32 23.74
N ARG A 169 14.82 -26.49 22.48
CA ARG A 169 14.19 -25.43 21.69
C ARG A 169 12.71 -25.70 21.49
N LYS A 170 11.92 -24.63 21.53
CA LYS A 170 10.50 -24.68 21.20
C LYS A 170 10.34 -24.82 19.68
N VAL A 171 9.63 -25.86 19.28
CA VAL A 171 9.26 -26.14 17.89
C VAL A 171 7.79 -25.83 17.69
N ASN A 172 7.49 -25.05 16.64
CA ASN A 172 6.14 -24.66 16.27
C ASN A 172 5.83 -25.11 14.84
N LEU A 173 4.57 -25.48 14.60
CA LEU A 173 4.06 -25.84 13.28
C LEU A 173 3.07 -24.77 12.83
N ASP A 174 3.18 -24.33 11.58
CA ASP A 174 2.28 -23.37 10.98
C ASP A 174 1.92 -23.77 9.54
N HIS A 175 0.81 -23.24 9.04
CA HIS A 175 0.54 -23.21 7.61
C HIS A 175 1.63 -22.37 6.94
N PRO A 176 2.16 -22.77 5.78
CA PRO A 176 3.09 -21.95 5.02
C PRO A 176 2.33 -20.70 4.59
N ARG A 177 2.61 -19.57 5.24
CA ARG A 177 1.84 -18.33 5.09
C ARG A 177 1.68 -17.93 3.61
N ASP A 178 0.47 -17.51 3.28
CA ASP A 178 0.10 -16.81 2.05
C ASP A 178 0.76 -15.44 2.04
N GLY A 179 1.87 -15.32 1.32
CA GLY A 179 2.68 -14.11 1.36
C GLY A 179 3.25 -13.84 2.76
N THR A 180 4.46 -13.30 2.81
CA THR A 180 4.83 -12.55 4.00
C THR A 180 3.98 -11.29 3.93
N ARG A 181 2.85 -11.20 4.66
CA ARG A 181 2.21 -9.91 4.90
C ARG A 181 3.24 -9.11 5.70
N ILE A 182 4.04 -8.32 5.00
CA ILE A 182 4.94 -7.36 5.61
C ILE A 182 4.01 -6.27 6.13
N TYR A 183 3.68 -6.36 7.41
CA TYR A 183 2.94 -5.29 8.07
C TYR A 183 3.88 -4.11 8.21
N GLY A 184 3.49 -2.95 7.67
CA GLY A 184 4.25 -1.71 7.85
C GLY A 184 4.30 -1.23 9.31
N SER A 185 3.51 -1.83 10.21
CA SER A 185 3.50 -1.52 11.63
C SER A 185 3.15 -2.73 12.50
N ALA A 186 3.64 -2.73 13.74
CA ALA A 186 3.33 -3.76 14.73
C ALA A 186 1.83 -3.80 15.11
N GLU A 187 1.12 -2.67 14.98
CA GLU A 187 -0.33 -2.63 15.19
C GLU A 187 -1.08 -3.41 14.12
N ALA A 188 -0.74 -3.21 12.85
CA ALA A 188 -1.36 -3.93 11.74
C ALA A 188 -1.13 -5.44 11.85
N ALA A 189 0.07 -5.85 12.29
CA ALA A 189 0.39 -7.25 12.55
C ALA A 189 -0.45 -7.84 13.68
N THR A 190 -0.49 -7.17 14.83
CA THR A 190 -1.17 -7.70 16.03
C THR A 190 -2.69 -7.69 15.92
N LYS A 191 -3.29 -6.74 15.19
CA LYS A 191 -4.72 -6.75 14.85
C LYS A 191 -5.11 -7.93 13.97
N ASP A 192 -4.34 -8.19 12.90
CA ASP A 192 -4.61 -9.31 11.99
C ASP A 192 -4.44 -10.66 12.70
N MET A 193 -3.43 -10.79 13.57
CA MET A 193 -3.24 -11.99 14.40
C MET A 193 -4.41 -12.21 15.36
N ALA A 194 -4.89 -11.15 16.03
CA ALA A 194 -6.06 -11.24 16.92
C ALA A 194 -7.35 -11.60 16.15
N ALA A 195 -7.55 -11.03 14.96
CA ALA A 195 -8.69 -11.37 14.08
C ALA A 195 -8.68 -12.83 13.61
N LYS A 196 -7.49 -13.43 13.47
CA LYS A 196 -7.30 -14.85 13.14
C LYS A 196 -7.45 -15.79 14.33
N GLY A 197 -7.88 -15.29 15.49
CA GLY A 197 -8.15 -16.11 16.68
C GLY A 197 -6.91 -16.44 17.52
N LEU A 198 -5.75 -15.86 17.21
CA LEU A 198 -4.56 -15.99 18.06
C LEU A 198 -4.72 -15.09 19.28
N ARG A 199 -4.41 -15.60 20.49
CA ARG A 199 -4.40 -14.79 21.72
C ARG A 199 -3.17 -13.88 21.75
N VAL A 200 -3.21 -12.78 20.99
CA VAL A 200 -2.18 -11.75 20.92
C VAL A 200 -2.75 -10.44 21.45
N LYS A 201 -2.00 -9.72 22.30
CA LYS A 201 -2.38 -8.36 22.71
C LYS A 201 -2.17 -7.43 21.52
N VAL A 202 -3.25 -6.77 21.07
CA VAL A 202 -3.16 -5.76 20.03
C VAL A 202 -2.26 -4.63 20.51
N PHE A 203 -1.10 -4.51 19.87
CA PHE A 203 -0.16 -3.44 20.14
C PHE A 203 -0.72 -2.15 19.55
N LYS A 204 -0.95 -1.15 20.39
CA LYS A 204 -1.21 0.22 19.94
C LYS A 204 0.07 1.02 20.18
N PRO A 205 0.73 1.57 19.14
CA PRO A 205 1.87 2.44 19.36
C PRO A 205 1.45 3.64 20.23
N PRO A 206 2.34 4.14 21.11
CA PRO A 206 2.07 5.38 21.83
C PRO A 206 1.88 6.50 20.82
N GLU A 207 0.82 7.30 21.02
CA GLU A 207 0.36 8.37 20.11
C GLU A 207 1.55 9.16 19.56
N THR A 208 1.82 8.97 18.27
CA THR A 208 2.93 9.64 17.61
C THR A 208 2.62 11.14 17.56
N TRP A 209 3.61 12.02 17.71
CA TRP A 209 3.40 13.48 17.70
C TRP A 209 2.59 13.99 16.48
N VAL A 210 2.68 13.28 15.37
CA VAL A 210 1.90 13.53 14.13
C VAL A 210 0.40 13.30 14.31
N GLU A 211 -0.02 12.32 15.12
CA GLU A 211 -1.42 12.01 15.40
C GLU A 211 -2.03 12.98 16.41
N ARG A 212 -1.22 13.49 17.35
CA ARG A 212 -1.60 14.63 18.21
C ARG A 212 -1.90 15.89 17.40
N ILE A 213 -1.10 16.18 16.37
CA ILE A 213 -1.31 17.32 15.47
C ILE A 213 -2.59 17.14 14.62
N LYS A 214 -2.86 15.93 14.12
CA LYS A 214 -4.12 15.63 13.40
C LYS A 214 -5.38 15.79 14.25
N ARG A 215 -5.27 15.61 15.57
CA ARG A 215 -6.39 15.81 16.51
C ARG A 215 -6.63 17.29 16.84
N LEU A 216 -5.63 18.15 16.63
CA LEU A 216 -5.74 19.61 16.72
C LEU A 216 -6.27 20.25 15.42
N SER A 217 -6.13 19.56 14.28
CA SER A 217 -6.77 19.97 13.03
C SER A 217 -8.18 19.40 12.95
N TRP A 218 -9.19 20.26 13.06
CA TRP A 218 -10.59 19.86 12.89
C TRP A 218 -10.85 19.33 11.47
N SER A 219 -11.52 18.20 11.35
CA SER A 219 -12.11 17.71 10.11
C SER A 219 -13.64 17.60 10.24
N THR A 220 -14.31 18.00 9.17
CA THR A 220 -15.75 18.18 8.98
C THR A 220 -16.58 16.95 9.38
N VAL A 221 -17.59 17.15 10.22
CA VAL A 221 -18.67 16.18 10.46
C VAL A 221 -19.79 16.47 9.47
N SER A 222 -20.28 15.45 8.77
CA SER A 222 -21.64 15.51 8.19
C SER A 222 -22.37 14.17 8.25
N ARG A 223 -23.55 14.18 8.90
CA ARG A 223 -24.86 13.62 8.49
C ARG A 223 -25.72 13.31 9.73
N GLY A 224 -26.93 13.83 9.94
CA GLY A 224 -27.76 14.80 9.23
C GLY A 224 -29.21 14.76 9.76
N ARG A 225 -29.96 15.87 9.67
CA ARG A 225 -31.41 15.92 9.37
C ARG A 225 -31.86 17.36 9.08
N GLU A 226 -32.50 17.54 7.92
CA GLU A 226 -33.49 18.57 7.48
C GLU A 226 -33.35 19.98 8.11
N THR A 227 -33.08 21.09 7.41
CA THR A 227 -33.68 21.66 6.18
C THR A 227 -32.75 22.75 5.57
N GLU A 228 -32.83 22.98 4.25
CA GLU A 228 -32.58 24.23 3.47
C GLU A 228 -31.48 25.22 3.96
N THR A 229 -30.36 25.49 3.26
CA THR A 229 -30.19 26.27 2.01
C THR A 229 -28.68 26.34 1.66
N PRO A 230 -28.26 26.57 0.39
CA PRO A 230 -26.85 26.56 0.00
C PRO A 230 -26.22 27.95 0.13
N ALA A 231 -25.40 28.18 1.16
CA ALA A 231 -24.61 29.40 1.26
C ALA A 231 -23.12 29.11 1.51
N SER A 232 -22.32 29.45 0.50
CA SER A 232 -20.89 29.79 0.55
C SER A 232 -19.88 28.69 0.93
N ARG A 233 -19.40 27.97 -0.09
CA ARG A 233 -18.04 27.38 -0.08
C ARG A 233 -17.06 28.51 -0.40
N THR A 234 -16.49 29.15 0.61
CA THR A 234 -15.43 30.12 0.40
C THR A 234 -14.18 29.42 -0.17
N GLY A 235 -13.86 29.76 -1.40
CA GLY A 235 -12.80 29.14 -2.19
C GLY A 235 -11.41 29.53 -1.69
N PHE A 236 -10.40 28.74 -2.06
CA PHE A 236 -8.99 28.93 -1.68
C PHE A 236 -8.46 30.36 -1.93
N LYS A 237 -8.97 31.06 -2.96
CA LYS A 237 -8.64 32.46 -3.27
C LYS A 237 -9.02 33.46 -2.17
N GLU A 238 -10.17 33.27 -1.53
CA GLU A 238 -10.70 34.21 -0.53
C GLU A 238 -9.93 34.11 0.80
N LYS A 239 -9.41 32.92 1.11
CA LYS A 239 -8.52 32.69 2.25
C LYS A 239 -7.12 33.29 2.04
N LEU A 240 -6.62 33.30 0.81
CA LEU A 240 -5.37 33.96 0.46
C LEU A 240 -5.46 35.49 0.56
N GLU A 241 -6.62 36.08 0.27
CA GLU A 241 -6.83 37.53 0.43
C GLU A 241 -6.88 37.97 1.90
N ILE A 242 -7.48 37.16 2.78
CA ILE A 242 -7.52 37.45 4.22
C ILE A 242 -6.10 37.42 4.81
N LEU A 243 -5.27 36.46 4.38
CA LEU A 243 -3.88 36.33 4.85
C LEU A 243 -2.99 37.49 4.37
N ARG A 244 -3.22 37.98 3.14
CA ARG A 244 -2.55 39.20 2.62
C ARG A 244 -2.97 40.49 3.33
N ARG A 245 -4.16 40.52 3.93
CA ARG A 245 -4.63 41.66 4.75
C ARG A 245 -4.03 41.65 6.16
N SER A 246 -3.77 40.48 6.74
CA SER A 246 -3.19 40.37 8.08
C SER A 246 -1.69 40.68 8.15
N GLU A 247 -0.96 40.62 7.04
CA GLU A 247 0.49 40.95 6.98
C GLU A 247 0.77 42.45 6.75
N ARG A 248 -0.26 43.31 6.71
CA ARG A 248 -0.10 44.77 6.57
C ARG A 248 -0.50 45.57 7.82
N LEU A 249 -0.63 44.90 8.96
CA LEU A 249 -0.76 45.51 10.30
C LEU A 249 0.40 45.04 11.17
#